data_AF-A0A3L7MQJ4-F1
#
_entry.id   AF-A0A3L7MQJ4-F1
#
_cell.length_a   1.000
_cell.length_b   1.000
_cell.length_c   1.000
_cell.angle_alpha   90.00
_cell.angle_beta   90.00
_cell.angle_gamma   90.00
#
_symmetry.space_group_name_H-M   'P 1'
#
loop_
_entity.id
_entity.type
_entity.pdbx_description
1 polymer ?
#
loop_
_entity_poly.entity_id
_entity_poly.type
_entity_poly.pdbx_seq_one_letter_code
_entity_poly.pdbx_strand_id
1 'polypeptide(L)'
;MVSSNRVDITATAAALRAEERNATAVTIEELTKTAAPDDAKWSASMSQALAAGGIVIQMDGSRSEADWPSIAWQLLAYVVITAAEVLVSITCLEFSYTQAPPAMKSFVMSLYLLSVAAGNTLTALVNRFTMDADGNSTLVGADYYWFFTKLMAVASVAFLIVGYLYKPRDYMQEETAKWPSSPGQEP
;
A
#
# COMPACT_ATOMS: atom_id res chain seq x y z
N MET A 1 27.23 -0.34 -6.93
CA MET A 1 27.72 0.75 -7.79
C MET A 1 28.10 0.14 -9.13
N VAL A 2 27.28 0.33 -10.17
CA VAL A 2 27.55 -0.20 -11.51
C VAL A 2 28.65 0.67 -12.12
N SER A 3 29.90 0.19 -12.11
CA SER A 3 30.95 0.86 -12.87
C SER A 3 30.68 0.63 -14.35
N SER A 4 30.61 1.70 -15.14
CA SER A 4 30.39 1.67 -16.61
C SER A 4 31.24 0.62 -17.35
N ASN A 5 32.39 0.23 -16.77
CA ASN A 5 33.32 -0.75 -17.33
C ASN A 5 32.98 -2.24 -17.09
N ARG A 6 31.82 -2.56 -16.50
CA ARG A 6 31.40 -3.96 -16.22
C ARG A 6 30.17 -4.41 -16.97
N VAL A 7 29.33 -3.48 -17.44
CA VAL A 7 28.05 -3.79 -18.08
C VAL A 7 28.10 -3.35 -19.55
N ASP A 8 27.82 -4.28 -20.45
CA ASP A 8 27.63 -3.96 -21.87
C ASP A 8 26.20 -3.44 -22.06
N ILE A 9 26.06 -2.12 -22.11
CA ILE A 9 24.78 -1.43 -22.19
C ILE A 9 24.09 -1.71 -23.54
N THR A 10 24.85 -1.83 -24.63
CA THR A 10 24.33 -2.08 -25.97
C THR A 10 23.82 -3.51 -26.09
N ALA A 11 24.59 -4.50 -25.62
CA ALA A 11 24.15 -5.89 -25.57
C ALA A 11 22.93 -6.06 -24.64
N THR A 12 22.93 -5.36 -23.49
CA THR A 12 21.81 -5.38 -22.55
C THR A 12 20.54 -4.79 -23.16
N ALA A 13 20.62 -3.65 -23.85
CA ALA A 13 19.47 -3.05 -24.54
C ALA A 13 18.94 -3.94 -25.68
N ALA A 14 19.82 -4.62 -26.41
CA ALA A 14 19.42 -5.59 -27.44
C ALA A 14 18.71 -6.81 -26.86
N ALA A 15 19.21 -7.36 -25.75
CA ALA A 15 18.58 -8.48 -25.05
C ALA A 15 17.21 -8.10 -24.47
N LEU A 16 17.07 -6.89 -23.93
CA LEU A 16 15.79 -6.38 -23.44
C LEU A 16 14.76 -6.22 -24.57
N ARG A 17 15.18 -5.76 -25.76
CA ARG A 17 14.29 -5.70 -26.93
C ARG A 17 13.90 -7.09 -27.45
N ALA A 18 14.79 -8.07 -27.38
CA ALA A 18 14.49 -9.44 -27.78
C ALA A 18 13.40 -10.09 -26.90
N GLU A 19 13.24 -9.62 -25.66
CA GLU A 19 12.18 -10.04 -24.74
C GLU A 19 11.00 -9.06 -24.68
N GLU A 20 10.86 -8.20 -25.69
CA GLU A 20 9.76 -7.22 -25.78
C GLU A 20 9.74 -6.18 -24.63
N ARG A 21 10.79 -6.07 -23.82
CA ARG A 21 10.96 -5.06 -22.74
C ARG A 21 11.44 -3.73 -23.31
N ASN A 22 10.74 -3.25 -24.34
CA ASN A 22 11.13 -2.09 -25.15
C ASN A 22 11.20 -0.78 -24.35
N ALA A 23 10.31 -0.58 -23.39
CA ALA A 23 10.29 0.62 -22.55
C ALA A 23 11.60 0.76 -21.75
N THR A 24 12.07 -0.33 -21.14
CA THR A 24 13.28 -0.32 -20.33
C THR A 24 14.54 -0.19 -21.19
N ALA A 25 14.55 -0.80 -22.38
CA ALA A 25 15.63 -0.63 -23.35
C ALA A 25 15.79 0.84 -23.78
N VAL A 26 14.68 1.55 -24.03
CA VAL A 26 14.70 2.98 -24.38
C VAL A 26 15.24 3.82 -23.23
N THR A 27 14.77 3.58 -22.00
CA THR A 27 15.25 4.31 -20.81
C THR A 27 16.77 4.15 -20.62
N ILE A 28 17.31 2.94 -20.77
CA ILE A 28 18.75 2.68 -20.63
C ILE A 28 19.56 3.40 -21.72
N GLU A 29 19.09 3.40 -22.96
CA GLU A 29 19.74 4.12 -24.05
C GLU A 29 19.68 5.64 -23.89
N GLU A 30 18.57 6.16 -23.38
CA GLU A 30 18.38 7.58 -23.11
C GLU A 30 19.30 8.06 -21.98
N LEU A 31 19.40 7.28 -20.90
CA LEU A 31 20.33 7.53 -19.79
C LEU A 31 21.80 7.48 -20.22
N THR A 32 22.11 6.75 -21.30
CA THR A 32 23.46 6.71 -21.88
C THR A 32 23.76 7.96 -22.72
N LYS A 33 22.74 8.61 -23.29
CA LYS A 33 22.89 9.80 -24.14
C LYS A 33 22.92 11.12 -23.37
N THR A 34 22.30 11.16 -22.19
CA THR A 34 21.95 12.42 -21.52
C THR A 34 22.74 12.73 -20.26
N ALA A 35 23.46 11.76 -19.69
CA ALA A 35 24.01 11.92 -18.34
C ALA A 35 25.49 11.51 -18.23
N ALA A 36 26.24 12.29 -17.45
CA ALA A 36 27.68 12.14 -17.27
C ALA A 36 28.00 10.93 -16.37
N PRO A 37 28.95 10.05 -16.74
CA PRO A 37 29.27 8.81 -16.02
C PRO A 37 29.75 8.99 -14.56
N ASP A 38 30.23 10.17 -14.19
CA ASP A 38 30.82 10.48 -12.88
C ASP A 38 29.82 11.08 -11.86
N ASP A 39 28.54 11.25 -12.23
CA ASP A 39 27.51 11.69 -11.29
C ASP A 39 26.95 10.50 -10.49
N ALA A 40 26.90 10.63 -9.16
CA ALA A 40 26.25 9.65 -8.28
C ALA A 40 24.78 9.40 -8.69
N LYS A 41 24.09 10.44 -9.18
CA LYS A 41 22.70 10.36 -9.68
C LYS A 41 22.59 9.49 -10.94
N TRP A 42 23.58 9.55 -11.83
CA TRP A 42 23.64 8.72 -13.03
C TRP A 42 23.79 7.23 -12.68
N SER A 43 24.70 6.92 -11.75
CA SER A 43 24.92 5.52 -11.33
C SER A 43 23.68 4.92 -10.66
N ALA A 44 22.93 5.74 -9.91
CA ALA A 44 21.69 5.34 -9.26
C ALA A 44 20.58 5.08 -10.29
N SER A 45 20.32 6.02 -11.21
CA SER A 45 19.28 5.88 -12.23
C SER A 45 19.56 4.74 -13.20
N MET A 46 20.82 4.56 -13.62
CA MET A 46 21.24 3.43 -14.46
C MET A 46 21.06 2.10 -13.73
N SER A 47 21.44 2.01 -12.45
CA SER A 47 21.25 0.78 -11.66
C SER A 47 19.78 0.42 -11.48
N GLN A 48 18.91 1.43 -11.34
CA GLN A 48 17.46 1.24 -11.21
C GLN A 48 16.84 0.76 -12.53
N ALA A 49 17.25 1.35 -13.66
CA ALA A 49 16.78 0.95 -14.97
C ALA A 49 17.22 -0.48 -15.34
N LEU A 50 18.47 -0.85 -15.01
CA LEU A 50 18.98 -2.21 -15.20
C LEU A 50 18.27 -3.23 -14.28
N ALA A 51 18.01 -2.86 -13.01
CA ALA A 51 17.24 -3.69 -12.10
C ALA A 51 15.81 -3.88 -12.59
N ALA A 52 15.15 -2.83 -13.07
CA ALA A 52 13.82 -2.90 -13.68
C ALA A 52 13.80 -3.74 -14.97
N GLY A 53 14.89 -3.72 -15.74
CA GLY A 53 15.06 -4.50 -16.95
C GLY A 53 15.20 -5.99 -16.66
N GLY A 54 15.74 -6.34 -15.49
CA GLY A 54 15.87 -7.73 -15.03
C GLY A 54 16.80 -8.59 -15.88
N ILE A 55 17.56 -7.98 -16.79
CA ILE A 55 18.56 -8.62 -17.63
C ILE A 55 19.74 -7.69 -17.69
N VAL A 56 20.92 -8.22 -17.39
CA VAL A 56 22.18 -7.49 -17.51
C VAL A 56 23.18 -8.40 -18.19
N ILE A 57 23.80 -7.90 -19.26
CA ILE A 57 24.93 -8.55 -19.92
C ILE A 57 26.20 -7.84 -19.47
N GLN A 58 27.10 -8.59 -18.85
CA GLN A 58 28.42 -8.08 -18.47
C GLN A 58 29.36 -8.09 -19.68
N MET A 59 30.41 -7.26 -19.64
CA MET A 59 31.41 -7.20 -20.72
C MET A 59 32.20 -8.51 -20.90
N ASP A 60 32.14 -9.42 -19.94
CA ASP A 60 32.69 -10.78 -20.04
C ASP A 60 31.77 -11.77 -20.80
N GLY A 61 30.61 -11.29 -21.27
CA GLY A 61 29.60 -12.08 -21.97
C GLY A 61 28.66 -12.86 -21.05
N SER A 62 28.81 -12.77 -19.72
CA SER A 62 27.89 -13.42 -18.78
C SER A 62 26.55 -12.68 -18.72
N ARG A 63 25.46 -13.44 -18.83
CA ARG A 63 24.08 -12.96 -18.74
C ARG A 63 23.56 -13.25 -17.35
N SER A 64 23.18 -12.20 -16.63
CA SER A 64 22.50 -12.30 -15.34
C SER A 64 21.05 -11.87 -15.51
N GLU A 65 20.13 -12.75 -15.15
CA GLU A 65 18.69 -12.46 -15.10
C GLU A 65 18.26 -12.24 -13.66
N ALA A 66 17.34 -11.31 -13.46
CA ALA A 66 16.70 -11.11 -12.17
C ALA A 66 15.64 -12.19 -11.95
N ASP A 67 15.73 -12.85 -10.79
CA ASP A 67 14.70 -13.77 -10.33
C ASP A 67 13.55 -12.95 -9.73
N TRP A 68 12.51 -12.70 -10.54
CA TRP A 68 11.37 -11.90 -10.13
C TRP A 68 10.45 -12.70 -9.21
N PRO A 69 9.83 -12.07 -8.19
CA PRO A 69 8.81 -12.74 -7.40
C PRO A 69 7.67 -13.21 -8.29
N SER A 70 7.20 -14.43 -8.09
CA SER A 70 6.06 -14.96 -8.84
C SER A 70 4.78 -14.15 -8.58
N ILE A 71 3.92 -14.06 -9.59
CA ILE A 71 2.58 -13.45 -9.48
C ILE A 71 1.72 -14.10 -8.37
N ALA A 72 1.99 -15.36 -8.04
CA ALA A 72 1.31 -16.08 -6.97
C ALA A 72 1.53 -15.40 -5.60
N TRP A 73 2.70 -14.80 -5.38
CA TRP A 73 2.97 -14.08 -4.14
C TRP A 73 2.17 -12.78 -4.03
N GLN A 74 1.96 -12.08 -5.16
CA GLN A 74 1.09 -10.92 -5.20
C GLN A 74 -0.38 -11.29 -4.98
N LEU A 75 -0.83 -12.41 -5.55
CA LEU A 75 -2.17 -12.93 -5.30
C LEU A 75 -2.40 -13.22 -3.81
N LEU A 76 -1.42 -13.85 -3.15
CA LEU A 76 -1.48 -14.10 -1.71
C LEU A 76 -1.61 -12.80 -0.92
N ALA A 77 -0.83 -11.76 -1.27
CA ALA A 77 -0.92 -10.46 -0.62
C ALA A 77 -2.32 -9.82 -0.78
N TYR A 78 -2.94 -9.93 -1.96
CA TYR A 78 -4.30 -9.46 -2.19
C TYR A 78 -5.34 -10.22 -1.35
N VAL A 79 -5.23 -11.54 -1.25
CA VAL A 79 -6.14 -12.33 -0.41
C VAL A 79 -6.04 -11.90 1.05
N VAL A 80 -4.82 -11.69 1.56
CA VAL A 80 -4.60 -11.28 2.95
C VAL A 80 -5.17 -9.88 3.23
N ILE A 81 -4.92 -8.89 2.37
CA ILE A 81 -5.41 -7.53 2.60
C ILE A 81 -6.94 -7.44 2.47
N THR A 82 -7.55 -8.17 1.53
CA THR A 82 -9.01 -8.23 1.39
C THR A 82 -9.66 -8.94 2.58
N ALA A 83 -9.06 -10.03 3.09
CA ALA A 83 -9.55 -10.67 4.31
C ALA A 83 -9.48 -9.71 5.51
N ALA A 84 -8.38 -8.94 5.64
CA ALA A 84 -8.24 -7.93 6.69
C ALA A 84 -9.29 -6.81 6.57
N GLU A 85 -9.57 -6.35 5.35
CA GLU A 85 -10.60 -5.35 5.08
C GLU A 85 -11.99 -5.83 5.52
N VAL A 86 -12.37 -7.06 5.17
CA VAL A 86 -13.65 -7.65 5.60
C VAL A 86 -13.72 -7.78 7.12
N LEU A 87 -12.65 -8.27 7.75
CA LEU A 87 -12.60 -8.49 9.20
C LEU A 87 -12.65 -7.21 10.00
N VAL A 88 -12.10 -6.09 9.52
CA VAL A 88 -12.06 -4.83 10.27
C VAL A 88 -13.22 -3.92 9.86
N SER A 89 -13.45 -3.69 8.57
CA SER A 89 -14.41 -2.69 8.09
C SER A 89 -15.86 -3.11 8.33
N ILE A 90 -16.23 -4.36 7.98
CA ILE A 90 -17.62 -4.82 8.12
C ILE A 90 -17.98 -5.01 9.58
N THR A 91 -17.14 -5.70 10.34
CA THR A 91 -17.40 -5.98 11.77
C THR A 91 -17.43 -4.71 12.61
N CYS A 92 -16.57 -3.71 12.31
CA CYS A 92 -16.54 -2.44 13.03
C CYS A 92 -17.83 -1.65 12.81
N LEU A 93 -18.33 -1.59 11.57
CA LEU A 93 -19.58 -0.92 11.27
C LEU A 93 -20.78 -1.62 11.90
N GLU A 94 -20.84 -2.95 11.81
CA GLU A 94 -21.89 -3.75 12.44
C GLU A 94 -21.89 -3.53 13.96
N PHE A 95 -20.73 -3.66 14.60
CA PHE A 95 -20.56 -3.39 16.02
C PHE A 95 -20.97 -1.96 16.38
N SER A 96 -20.48 -0.96 15.64
CA SER A 96 -20.81 0.45 15.90
C SER A 96 -22.31 0.74 15.78
N TYR A 97 -23.02 0.07 14.87
CA TYR A 97 -24.48 0.20 14.76
C TYR A 97 -25.25 -0.50 15.88
N THR A 98 -24.73 -1.60 16.44
CA THR A 98 -25.34 -2.22 17.65
C THR A 98 -25.15 -1.37 18.91
N GLN A 99 -24.05 -0.63 18.98
CA GLN A 99 -23.71 0.23 20.12
C GLN A 99 -24.22 1.68 19.98
N ALA A 100 -24.82 2.06 18.85
CA ALA A 100 -25.29 3.42 18.61
C ALA A 100 -26.83 3.54 18.68
N PRO A 101 -27.39 4.59 19.31
CA PRO A 101 -28.81 4.86 19.26
C PRO A 101 -29.34 4.96 17.81
N PRO A 102 -30.58 4.52 17.52
CA PRO A 102 -31.08 4.41 16.15
C PRO A 102 -31.12 5.73 15.36
N ALA A 103 -31.18 6.88 16.06
CA ALA A 103 -31.11 8.20 15.44
C ALA A 103 -29.71 8.60 14.93
N MET A 104 -28.64 7.89 15.34
CA MET A 104 -27.24 8.27 15.06
C MET A 104 -26.56 7.43 13.97
N LYS A 105 -27.28 6.54 13.27
CA LYS A 105 -26.69 5.67 12.24
C LYS A 105 -25.92 6.44 11.15
N SER A 106 -26.49 7.54 10.65
CA SER A 106 -25.83 8.39 9.64
C SER A 106 -24.55 9.05 10.19
N PHE A 107 -24.54 9.41 11.48
CA PHE A 107 -23.37 10.00 12.13
C PHE A 107 -22.23 8.99 12.33
N VAL A 108 -22.54 7.73 12.66
CA VAL A 108 -21.54 6.65 12.72
C VAL A 108 -20.90 6.44 11.36
N MET A 109 -21.70 6.43 10.28
CA MET A 109 -21.18 6.28 8.93
C MET A 109 -20.29 7.46 8.50
N SER A 110 -20.63 8.70 8.88
CA SER A 110 -19.79 9.85 8.57
C SER A 110 -18.45 9.81 9.32
N LEU A 111 -18.43 9.36 10.58
CA LEU A 111 -17.20 9.12 11.33
C LEU A 111 -16.35 8.00 10.71
N TYR A 112 -16.98 6.94 10.21
CA TYR A 112 -16.28 5.88 9.48
C TYR A 112 -15.58 6.42 8.22
N LEU A 113 -16.30 7.18 7.37
CA LEU A 113 -15.71 7.81 6.18
C LEU A 113 -14.63 8.83 6.53
N LEU A 114 -14.80 9.57 7.63
CA LEU A 114 -13.79 10.48 8.14
C LEU A 114 -12.52 9.74 8.55
N SER A 115 -12.64 8.56 9.19
CA SER A 115 -11.50 7.70 9.54
C SER A 115 -10.75 7.23 8.29
N VAL A 116 -11.47 6.83 7.23
CA VAL A 116 -10.86 6.44 5.94
C VAL A 116 -10.12 7.62 5.30
N ALA A 117 -10.73 8.80 5.28
CA ALA A 117 -10.10 10.02 4.77
C ALA A 117 -8.86 10.42 5.59
N ALA A 118 -8.91 10.27 6.92
CA ALA A 118 -7.78 10.51 7.80
C ALA A 118 -6.63 9.54 7.53
N GLY A 119 -6.90 8.25 7.30
CA GLY A 119 -5.89 7.25 6.93
C GLY A 119 -5.19 7.58 5.60
N ASN A 120 -5.95 7.98 4.59
CA ASN A 120 -5.40 8.43 3.30
C ASN A 120 -4.56 9.70 3.46
N THR A 121 -5.05 10.66 4.25
CA THR A 121 -4.34 11.91 4.54
C THR A 121 -3.05 11.65 5.30
N LEU A 122 -3.04 10.73 6.26
CA LEU A 122 -1.84 10.33 6.99
C LEU A 122 -0.78 9.76 6.05
N THR A 123 -1.17 8.87 5.12
CA THR A 123 -0.25 8.32 4.12
C THR A 123 0.36 9.43 3.25
N ALA A 124 -0.46 10.36 2.76
CA ALA A 124 0.02 11.50 1.98
C ALA A 124 0.97 12.41 2.79
N LEU A 125 0.66 12.62 4.07
CA LEU A 125 1.45 13.44 4.97
C LEU A 125 2.82 12.80 5.27
N VAL A 126 2.85 11.49 5.52
CA VAL A 126 4.09 10.72 5.67
C VAL A 126 4.95 10.86 4.43
N ASN A 127 4.37 10.71 3.24
CA ASN A 127 5.09 10.86 1.98
C ASN A 127 5.67 12.27 1.82
N ARG A 128 4.92 13.30 2.21
CA ARG A 128 5.39 14.68 2.18
C ARG A 128 6.50 14.95 3.19
N PHE A 129 6.40 14.45 4.42
CA PHE A 129 7.44 14.65 5.44
C PHE A 129 8.73 13.88 5.15
N THR A 130 8.61 12.80 4.38
CA THR A 130 9.72 11.94 3.98
C THR A 130 10.50 12.51 2.78
N MET A 131 9.96 13.53 2.09
CA MET A 131 10.67 14.19 0.99
C MET A 131 11.80 15.08 1.52
N ASP A 132 13.00 14.87 0.99
CA ASP A 132 14.18 15.71 1.20
C ASP A 132 14.07 17.06 0.47
N ALA A 133 14.98 17.99 0.74
CA ALA A 133 15.06 19.31 0.11
C ALA A 133 15.20 19.25 -1.43
N ASP A 134 15.75 18.15 -1.95
CA ASP A 134 15.84 17.84 -3.39
C ASP A 134 14.59 17.15 -3.98
N GLY A 135 13.51 16.99 -3.19
CA GLY A 135 12.25 16.35 -3.60
C GLY A 135 12.28 14.82 -3.65
N ASN A 136 13.36 14.19 -3.19
CA ASN A 136 13.52 12.74 -3.17
C ASN A 136 12.97 12.17 -1.85
N SER A 137 12.22 11.06 -1.89
CA SER A 137 11.82 10.37 -0.66
C SER A 137 13.05 9.77 0.03
N THR A 138 13.22 10.03 1.32
CA THR A 138 14.28 9.44 2.15
C THR A 138 13.97 8.00 2.55
N LEU A 139 12.69 7.59 2.56
CA LEU A 139 12.29 6.18 2.65
C LEU A 139 12.08 5.63 1.24
N VAL A 140 13.08 4.90 0.73
CA VAL A 140 13.02 4.22 -0.57
C VAL A 140 13.11 2.71 -0.38
N GLY A 141 12.37 1.95 -1.19
CA GLY A 141 12.45 0.49 -1.18
C GLY A 141 11.85 -0.13 0.09
N ALA A 142 12.59 -1.06 0.71
CA ALA A 142 12.09 -1.86 1.82
C ALA A 142 11.76 -1.04 3.08
N ASP A 143 12.51 0.03 3.35
CA ASP A 143 12.34 0.85 4.55
C ASP A 143 10.99 1.58 4.59
N TYR A 144 10.47 1.96 3.42
CA TYR A 144 9.13 2.51 3.27
C TYR A 144 8.07 1.52 3.76
N TYR A 145 8.11 0.28 3.27
CA TYR A 145 7.13 -0.74 3.65
C TYR A 145 7.24 -1.10 5.14
N TRP A 146 8.47 -1.23 5.67
CA TRP A 146 8.70 -1.50 7.08
C TRP A 146 8.18 -0.40 8.00
N PHE A 147 8.24 0.86 7.58
CA PHE A 147 7.64 1.97 8.32
C PHE A 147 6.13 1.79 8.48
N PHE A 148 5.40 1.53 7.39
CA PHE A 148 3.95 1.30 7.45
C PHE A 148 3.59 0.02 8.21
N THR A 149 4.40 -1.05 8.11
CA THR A 149 4.21 -2.25 8.91
C THR A 149 4.32 -1.97 10.41
N LYS A 150 5.35 -1.20 10.84
CA LYS A 150 5.50 -0.81 12.25
C LYS A 150 4.35 0.08 12.72
N LEU A 151 3.93 1.03 11.90
CA LEU A 151 2.79 1.90 12.19
C LEU A 151 1.51 1.08 12.40
N MET A 152 1.23 0.12 11.51
CA MET A 152 0.08 -0.78 11.64
C MET A 152 0.19 -1.67 12.89
N ALA A 153 1.38 -2.20 13.20
CA ALA A 153 1.58 -3.00 14.40
C ALA A 153 1.27 -2.20 15.69
N VAL A 154 1.72 -0.94 15.76
CA VAL A 154 1.38 -0.05 16.89
C VAL A 154 -0.12 0.20 16.96
N ALA A 155 -0.77 0.47 15.82
CA ALA A 155 -2.22 0.65 15.76
C ALA A 155 -2.99 -0.59 16.23
N SER A 156 -2.54 -1.80 15.84
CA SER A 156 -3.11 -3.06 16.31
C SER A 156 -2.97 -3.23 17.82
N VAL A 157 -1.81 -2.95 18.40
CA VAL A 157 -1.60 -3.02 19.86
C VAL A 157 -2.49 -2.02 20.59
N ALA A 158 -2.57 -0.78 20.10
CA ALA A 158 -3.47 0.23 20.67
C ALA A 158 -4.94 -0.22 20.62
N PHE A 159 -5.37 -0.81 19.49
CA PHE A 159 -6.71 -1.36 19.34
C PHE A 159 -7.01 -2.46 20.34
N LEU A 160 -6.07 -3.39 20.59
CA LEU A 160 -6.24 -4.44 21.60
C LEU A 160 -6.41 -3.88 23.02
N ILE A 161 -5.65 -2.83 23.37
CA ILE A 161 -5.76 -2.16 24.67
C ILE A 161 -7.16 -1.53 24.82
N VAL A 162 -7.60 -0.78 23.81
CA VAL A 162 -8.93 -0.15 23.82
C VAL A 162 -10.02 -1.21 23.88
N GLY A 163 -9.90 -2.29 23.11
CA GLY A 163 -10.85 -3.40 23.10
C GLY A 163 -10.97 -4.09 24.47
N TYR A 164 -9.86 -4.26 25.19
CA TYR A 164 -9.87 -4.82 26.54
C TYR A 164 -10.50 -3.88 27.58
N LEU A 165 -10.36 -2.56 27.40
CA LEU A 165 -10.92 -1.55 28.31
C LEU A 165 -12.39 -1.22 28.01
N TYR A 166 -12.89 -1.60 26.83
CA TYR A 166 -14.24 -1.27 26.39
C TYR A 166 -15.30 -2.07 27.14
N LYS A 167 -16.32 -1.38 27.65
CA LYS A 167 -17.50 -2.00 28.29
C LYS A 167 -18.69 -1.94 27.33
N PRO A 168 -19.18 -3.07 26.81
CA PRO A 168 -20.32 -3.09 25.90
C PRO A 168 -21.57 -2.49 26.53
N ARG A 169 -22.32 -1.70 25.76
CA ARG A 169 -23.65 -1.22 26.10
C ARG A 169 -24.60 -1.56 24.95
N ASP A 170 -25.44 -2.54 25.21
CA ASP A 170 -26.40 -3.01 24.22
C ASP A 170 -27.61 -2.08 24.18
N TYR A 171 -27.83 -1.42 23.04
CA TYR A 171 -29.05 -0.68 22.77
C TYR A 171 -30.00 -1.63 22.03
N MET A 172 -30.53 -2.62 22.77
CA MET A 172 -31.61 -3.47 22.30
C MET A 172 -32.70 -2.55 21.77
N GLN A 173 -32.97 -2.65 20.47
CA GLN A 173 -34.08 -1.94 19.85
C GLN A 173 -35.35 -2.45 20.53
N GLU A 174 -35.89 -1.69 21.47
CA GLU A 174 -37.29 -1.85 21.82
C GLU A 174 -38.05 -1.56 20.53
N GLU A 175 -38.48 -2.63 19.86
CA GLU A 175 -39.50 -2.58 18.83
C GLU A 175 -40.79 -2.16 19.54
N THR A 176 -40.91 -0.87 19.86
CA THR A 176 -42.20 -0.24 20.15
C THR A 176 -42.96 -0.10 18.84
N ALA A 177 -43.24 -1.23 18.18
CA ALA A 177 -44.45 -1.40 17.42
C ALA A 177 -45.53 -1.88 18.40
N LYS A 178 -45.89 -1.01 19.36
CA LYS A 178 -47.20 -1.14 20.01
C LYS A 178 -48.22 -0.78 18.93
N TRP A 179 -48.64 -1.81 18.19
CA TRP A 179 -49.76 -1.72 17.27
C TRP A 179 -50.92 -1.04 18.00
N PRO A 180 -51.58 -0.01 17.44
CA PRO A 180 -52.83 0.46 18.02
C PRO A 180 -53.81 -0.71 17.92
N SER A 181 -54.05 -1.37 19.06
CA SER A 181 -55.14 -2.33 19.19
C SER A 181 -56.40 -1.68 18.62
N SER A 182 -57.02 -2.37 17.65
CA SER A 182 -58.27 -1.92 17.02
C SER A 182 -59.27 -1.50 18.09
N PRO A 183 -59.96 -0.35 17.94
CA PRO A 183 -60.92 0.12 18.94
C PRO A 183 -62.04 -0.93 19.09
N GLY A 184 -62.14 -1.58 20.26
CA GLY A 184 -63.25 -2.50 20.55
C GLY A 184 -62.99 -3.72 21.44
N GLN A 185 -61.87 -3.81 22.18
CA GLN A 185 -61.75 -4.83 23.24
C GLN A 185 -61.75 -4.16 24.61
N GLU A 186 -62.94 -4.14 25.21
CA GLU A 186 -63.20 -3.89 26.64
C GLU A 186 -62.85 -5.14 27.48
N PRO A 187 -62.67 -4.99 28.82
CA PRO A 187 -61.69 -5.74 29.62
C PRO A 187 -61.99 -7.22 29.86
#